data_AF-A0A413X1A3-F1
#
_entry.id   AF-A0A413X1A3-F1
#
_cell.length_a   1.000
_cell.length_b   1.000
_cell.length_c   1.000
_cell.angle_alpha   90.00
_cell.angle_beta   90.00
_cell.angle_gamma   90.00
#
_symmetry.space_group_name_H-M   'P 1'
#
loop_
_entity.id
_entity.type
_entity.pdbx_description
1 polymer ?
#
loop_
_entity_poly.entity_id
_entity_poly.type
_entity_poly.pdbx_seq_one_letter_code
_entity_poly.pdbx_strand_id
1 'polypeptide(L)'
;MGKDRFDFSEIDAALPAAERMQEKDRLTDTLENNYKAVGILSDRVEKLEGRLSEVLPGLDEAVSSLREANKITISEEARRTLEQEGEAVCRKMAERIDKESARLLERLSMRDRVVISATAFWCMIEVIVSLLAAFACICMANAKFIHSLMLWKVLGYTAGFFVVCVALTIFTYHKLKR
;
A
#
# COMPACT_ATOMS: atom_id res chain seq x y z
N MET A 1 -28.75 -53.40 -102.85
CA MET A 1 -28.63 -52.30 -101.88
C MET A 1 -28.17 -52.89 -100.56
N GLY A 2 -26.89 -52.74 -100.23
CA GLY A 2 -26.37 -52.94 -98.88
C GLY A 2 -25.57 -51.67 -98.57
N LYS A 3 -26.03 -50.92 -97.57
CA LYS A 3 -25.60 -49.55 -97.27
C LYS A 3 -24.62 -49.65 -96.10
N ASP A 4 -23.33 -49.60 -96.37
CA ASP A 4 -22.29 -49.48 -95.33
C ASP A 4 -22.55 -48.18 -94.58
N ARG A 5 -23.16 -48.30 -93.40
CA ARG A 5 -23.22 -47.21 -92.44
C ARG A 5 -21.90 -47.22 -91.68
N PHE A 6 -21.19 -46.11 -91.75
CA PHE A 6 -19.97 -45.89 -90.97
C PHE A 6 -20.29 -46.02 -89.48
N ASP A 7 -19.54 -46.89 -88.79
CA ASP A 7 -19.68 -47.17 -87.37
C ASP A 7 -18.76 -46.21 -86.59
N PHE A 8 -19.35 -45.22 -85.92
CA PHE A 8 -18.62 -44.16 -85.19
C PHE A 8 -18.18 -44.58 -83.78
N SER A 9 -18.53 -45.81 -83.37
CA SER A 9 -18.22 -46.38 -82.05
C SER A 9 -16.71 -46.43 -81.75
N GLU A 10 -15.86 -46.55 -82.77
CA GLU A 10 -14.41 -46.54 -82.61
C GLU A 10 -13.86 -45.14 -82.29
N ILE A 11 -14.49 -44.09 -82.83
CA ILE A 11 -14.12 -42.68 -82.56
C ILE A 11 -14.62 -42.26 -81.17
N ASP A 12 -15.84 -42.66 -80.80
CA ASP A 12 -16.41 -42.40 -79.47
C ASP A 12 -15.61 -43.07 -78.35
N ALA A 13 -14.92 -44.18 -78.63
CA ALA A 13 -14.03 -44.85 -77.69
C ALA A 13 -12.60 -44.26 -77.68
N ALA A 14 -12.08 -43.82 -78.83
CA ALA A 14 -10.70 -43.34 -78.97
C ALA A 14 -10.50 -41.92 -78.43
N LEU A 15 -11.48 -41.02 -78.60
CA LEU A 15 -11.38 -39.63 -78.15
C LEU A 15 -11.20 -39.49 -76.63
N PRO A 16 -12.04 -40.10 -75.77
CA PRO A 16 -11.84 -40.04 -74.32
C PRO A 16 -10.58 -40.76 -73.85
N ALA A 17 -10.09 -41.77 -74.59
CA ALA A 17 -8.82 -42.44 -74.28
C ALA A 17 -7.62 -41.52 -74.55
N ALA A 18 -7.64 -40.74 -75.62
CA ALA A 18 -6.61 -39.76 -75.95
C ALA A 18 -6.59 -38.58 -74.94
N GLU A 19 -7.76 -38.07 -74.55
CA GLU A 19 -7.87 -37.01 -73.52
C GLU A 19 -7.33 -37.49 -72.15
N ARG A 20 -7.68 -38.72 -71.73
CA ARG A 20 -7.16 -39.33 -70.50
C ARG A 20 -5.64 -39.47 -70.53
N MET A 21 -5.07 -39.80 -71.69
CA MET A 21 -3.62 -39.94 -71.85
C MET A 21 -2.92 -38.58 -71.79
N GLN A 22 -3.47 -37.56 -72.45
CA GLN A 22 -2.96 -36.20 -72.40
C GLN A 22 -3.04 -35.58 -71.00
N GLU A 23 -4.14 -35.81 -70.28
CA GLU A 23 -4.31 -35.32 -68.91
C GLU A 23 -3.34 -36.01 -67.93
N LYS A 24 -3.10 -37.31 -68.14
CA LYS A 24 -2.09 -38.07 -67.37
C LYS A 24 -0.67 -37.58 -67.64
N ASP A 25 -0.31 -37.28 -68.88
CA ASP A 25 1.00 -36.70 -69.21
C ASP A 25 1.16 -35.32 -68.57
N ARG A 26 0.13 -34.46 -68.65
CA ARG A 26 0.13 -33.14 -68.00
C ARG A 26 0.25 -33.22 -66.49
N LEU A 27 -0.40 -34.20 -65.87
CA LEU A 27 -0.30 -34.46 -64.43
C LEU A 27 1.12 -34.92 -64.06
N THR A 28 1.73 -35.76 -64.89
CA THR A 28 3.09 -36.27 -64.68
C THR A 28 4.13 -35.14 -64.76
N ASP A 29 4.03 -34.26 -65.75
CA ASP A 29 4.89 -33.07 -65.87
C ASP A 29 4.71 -32.11 -64.68
N THR A 30 3.47 -31.93 -64.23
CA THR A 30 3.15 -31.09 -63.08
C THR A 30 3.75 -31.68 -61.79
N LEU A 31 3.67 -32.99 -61.62
CA LEU A 31 4.23 -33.68 -60.45
C LEU A 31 5.77 -33.62 -60.45
N GLU A 32 6.41 -33.79 -61.61
CA GLU A 32 7.86 -33.68 -61.75
C GLU A 32 8.35 -32.26 -61.41
N ASN A 33 7.64 -31.24 -61.89
CA ASN A 33 7.97 -29.84 -61.58
C ASN A 33 7.81 -29.52 -60.09
N ASN A 34 6.76 -30.04 -59.45
CA ASN A 34 6.58 -29.89 -58.01
C ASN A 34 7.68 -30.63 -57.23
N TYR A 35 8.09 -31.82 -57.67
CA TYR A 35 9.17 -32.56 -57.03
C TYR A 35 10.51 -31.79 -57.10
N LYS A 36 10.82 -31.18 -58.25
CA LYS A 36 12.00 -30.29 -58.41
C LYS A 36 11.90 -29.07 -57.49
N ALA A 37 10.73 -28.44 -57.40
CA ALA A 37 10.52 -27.28 -56.53
C ALA A 37 10.68 -27.63 -55.04
N VAL A 38 10.16 -28.79 -54.62
CA VAL A 38 10.34 -29.31 -53.25
C VAL A 38 11.82 -29.58 -52.97
N GLY A 39 12.56 -30.17 -53.93
CA GLY A 39 14.01 -30.36 -53.79
C GLY A 39 14.76 -29.04 -53.57
N ILE A 40 14.49 -28.03 -54.39
CA ILE A 40 15.10 -26.69 -54.24
C ILE A 40 14.74 -26.05 -52.89
N LEU A 41 13.50 -26.22 -52.43
CA LEU A 41 13.06 -25.70 -51.13
C LEU A 41 13.78 -26.42 -49.98
N SER A 42 13.94 -27.74 -50.07
CA SER A 42 14.65 -28.56 -49.09
C SER A 42 16.10 -28.08 -48.92
N ASP A 43 16.83 -27.90 -50.03
CA ASP A 43 18.21 -27.39 -50.00
C ASP A 43 18.31 -26.00 -49.34
N ARG A 44 17.31 -25.13 -49.58
CA ARG A 44 17.28 -23.79 -48.98
C ARG A 44 16.99 -23.82 -47.49
N VAL A 45 16.11 -24.71 -47.05
CA VAL A 45 15.79 -24.90 -45.62
C VAL A 45 17.01 -25.44 -44.89
N GLU A 46 17.69 -26.45 -45.44
CA GLU A 46 18.89 -27.03 -44.84
C GLU A 46 20.03 -25.99 -44.72
N LYS A 47 20.21 -25.15 -45.76
CA LYS A 47 21.16 -24.03 -45.70
C LYS A 47 20.78 -22.98 -44.66
N LEU A 48 19.49 -22.70 -44.49
CA LEU A 48 19.02 -21.74 -43.48
C LEU A 48 19.23 -22.29 -42.06
N GLU A 49 18.93 -23.57 -41.85
CA GLU A 49 19.12 -24.28 -40.58
C GLU A 49 20.60 -24.31 -40.18
N GLY A 50 21.50 -24.58 -41.14
CA GLY A 50 22.95 -24.52 -40.91
C GLY A 50 23.40 -23.12 -40.45
N ARG A 51 22.95 -22.06 -41.13
CA ARG A 51 23.27 -20.68 -40.74
C ARG A 51 22.69 -20.30 -39.39
N LEU A 52 21.49 -20.78 -39.08
CA LEU A 52 20.84 -20.51 -37.80
C LEU A 52 21.58 -21.21 -36.65
N SER A 53 22.04 -22.44 -36.87
CA SER A 53 22.88 -23.19 -35.94
C SER A 53 24.26 -22.55 -35.74
N GLU A 54 24.82 -21.90 -36.74
CA GLU A 54 26.08 -21.13 -36.61
C GLU A 54 25.89 -19.82 -35.81
N VAL A 55 24.74 -19.15 -35.94
CA VAL A 55 24.49 -17.85 -35.30
C VAL A 55 24.00 -18.01 -33.85
N LEU A 56 23.29 -19.11 -33.54
CA LEU A 56 22.69 -19.35 -32.22
C LEU A 56 23.69 -19.23 -31.05
N PRO A 57 24.91 -19.83 -31.11
CA PRO A 57 25.87 -19.76 -30.02
C PRO A 57 26.39 -18.33 -29.79
N GLY A 58 26.66 -17.58 -30.87
CA GLY A 58 27.12 -16.20 -30.76
C GLY A 58 26.05 -15.26 -30.20
N LEU A 59 24.77 -15.53 -30.49
CA LEU A 59 23.65 -14.82 -29.87
C LEU A 59 23.54 -15.15 -28.38
N ASP A 60 23.66 -16.42 -28.00
CA ASP A 60 23.60 -16.83 -26.59
C ASP A 60 24.75 -16.24 -25.77
N GLU A 61 25.95 -16.19 -26.35
CA GLU A 61 27.13 -15.56 -25.73
C GLU A 61 27.01 -14.03 -25.64
N ALA A 62 26.42 -13.38 -26.65
CA ALA A 62 26.11 -11.95 -26.57
C ALA A 62 25.04 -11.66 -25.50
N VAL A 63 24.02 -12.51 -25.39
CA VAL A 63 22.96 -12.40 -24.38
C VAL A 63 23.52 -12.66 -22.97
N SER A 64 24.40 -13.65 -22.81
CA SER A 64 25.06 -13.92 -21.52
C SER A 64 25.98 -12.77 -21.12
N SER A 65 26.77 -12.25 -22.06
CA SER A 65 27.67 -11.09 -21.84
C SER A 65 26.88 -9.83 -21.47
N LEU A 66 25.77 -9.57 -22.16
CA LEU A 66 24.87 -8.46 -21.80
C LEU A 66 24.23 -8.67 -20.43
N ARG A 67 23.83 -9.91 -20.10
CA ARG A 67 23.25 -10.24 -18.79
C ARG A 67 24.27 -10.07 -17.67
N GLU A 68 25.53 -10.39 -17.92
CA GLU A 68 26.62 -10.23 -16.97
C GLU A 68 27.04 -8.76 -16.81
N ALA A 69 27.20 -8.03 -17.92
CA ALA A 69 27.49 -6.60 -17.92
C ALA A 69 26.36 -5.76 -17.29
N ASN A 70 25.11 -6.18 -17.45
CA ASN A 70 23.93 -5.49 -16.90
C ASN A 70 23.53 -6.01 -15.51
N LYS A 71 24.26 -6.98 -14.95
CA LYS A 71 24.10 -7.38 -13.56
C LYS A 71 24.76 -6.30 -12.71
N ILE A 72 24.00 -5.27 -12.37
CA ILE A 72 24.38 -4.29 -11.34
C ILE A 72 24.43 -5.06 -10.00
N THR A 73 25.55 -5.72 -9.74
CA THR A 73 25.88 -6.25 -8.43
C THR A 73 26.14 -5.05 -7.53
N ILE A 74 25.12 -4.60 -6.81
CA ILE A 74 25.38 -3.91 -5.55
C ILE A 74 26.24 -4.89 -4.76
N SER A 75 27.52 -4.55 -4.56
CA SER A 75 28.46 -5.41 -3.84
C SER A 75 27.83 -5.81 -2.52
N GLU A 76 27.90 -7.09 -2.16
CA GLU A 76 27.39 -7.58 -0.88
C GLU A 76 27.97 -6.77 0.30
N GLU A 77 29.20 -6.25 0.14
CA GLU A 77 29.83 -5.31 1.08
C GLU A 77 29.11 -3.95 1.13
N ALA A 78 28.72 -3.39 -0.01
CA ALA A 78 27.98 -2.14 -0.07
C ALA A 78 26.58 -2.29 0.55
N ARG A 79 25.93 -3.44 0.33
CA ARG A 79 24.65 -3.75 0.96
C ARG A 79 24.78 -3.90 2.48
N ARG A 80 25.79 -4.65 2.96
CA ARG A 80 26.05 -4.79 4.40
C ARG A 80 26.41 -3.46 5.07
N THR A 81 27.20 -2.64 4.39
CA THR A 81 27.55 -1.29 4.89
C THR A 81 26.30 -0.42 4.99
N LEU A 82 25.41 -0.47 3.99
CA LEU A 82 24.15 0.27 4.00
C LEU A 82 23.19 -0.23 5.10
N GLU A 83 23.09 -1.54 5.30
CA GLU A 83 22.28 -2.13 6.39
C GLU A 83 22.84 -1.71 7.76
N GLN A 84 24.16 -1.76 7.94
CA GLN A 84 24.83 -1.38 9.19
C GLN A 84 24.69 0.12 9.50
N GLU A 85 24.89 0.99 8.50
CA GLU A 85 24.67 2.44 8.63
C GLU A 85 23.19 2.76 8.88
N GLY A 86 22.28 2.08 8.18
CA GLY A 86 20.84 2.21 8.39
C GLY A 86 20.44 1.85 9.82
N GLU A 87 20.94 0.73 10.34
CA GLU A 87 20.68 0.30 11.71
C GLU A 87 21.26 1.28 12.74
N ALA A 88 22.47 1.79 12.50
CA ALA A 88 23.10 2.80 13.36
C ALA A 88 22.28 4.10 13.41
N VAL A 89 21.75 4.55 12.28
CA VAL A 89 20.87 5.74 12.20
C VAL A 89 19.57 5.48 12.95
N CYS A 90 18.92 4.34 12.72
CA CYS A 90 17.67 3.98 13.43
C CYS A 90 17.87 3.93 14.94
N ARG A 91 18.96 3.32 15.42
CA ARG A 91 19.30 3.25 16.85
C ARG A 91 19.53 4.64 17.44
N LYS A 92 20.27 5.50 16.73
CA LYS A 92 20.55 6.88 17.16
C LYS A 92 19.29 7.74 17.19
N MET A 93 18.35 7.51 16.27
CA MET A 93 17.04 8.16 16.29
C MET A 93 16.21 7.69 17.49
N ALA A 94 16.15 6.38 17.75
CA ALA A 94 15.44 5.82 18.89
C ALA A 94 15.97 6.38 20.23
N GLU A 95 17.30 6.39 20.43
CA GLU A 95 17.90 6.97 21.64
C GLU A 95 17.59 8.46 21.82
N ARG A 96 17.57 9.24 20.72
CA ARG A 96 17.19 10.66 20.79
C ARG A 96 15.74 10.80 21.21
N ILE A 97 14.84 10.04 20.61
CA ILE A 97 13.41 10.05 20.92
C ILE A 97 13.21 9.67 22.39
N ASP A 98 13.85 8.62 22.87
CA ASP A 98 13.74 8.19 24.27
C ASP A 98 14.27 9.26 25.24
N LYS A 99 15.43 9.86 24.94
CA LYS A 99 16.00 10.94 25.75
C LYS A 99 15.11 12.19 25.77
N GLU A 100 14.54 12.54 24.63
CA GLU A 100 13.66 13.71 24.52
C GLU A 100 12.31 13.44 25.19
N SER A 101 11.76 12.23 25.03
CA SER A 101 10.59 11.74 25.75
C SER A 101 10.79 11.81 27.27
N ALA A 102 11.90 11.29 27.78
CA ALA A 102 12.25 11.36 29.20
C ALA A 102 12.36 12.82 29.69
N ARG A 103 13.00 13.71 28.92
CA ARG A 103 13.06 15.15 29.23
C ARG A 103 11.70 15.82 29.24
N LEU A 104 10.84 15.50 28.29
CA LEU A 104 9.49 16.06 28.21
C LEU A 104 8.64 15.57 29.39
N LEU A 105 8.76 14.30 29.75
CA LEU A 105 8.07 13.71 30.89
C LEU A 105 8.57 14.29 32.22
N GLU A 106 9.88 14.53 32.36
CA GLU A 106 10.46 15.25 33.51
C GLU A 106 9.93 16.69 33.58
N ARG A 107 9.88 17.41 32.45
CA ARG A 107 9.32 18.77 32.39
C ARG A 107 7.84 18.80 32.71
N LEU A 108 7.06 17.81 32.28
CA LEU A 108 5.65 17.68 32.63
C LEU A 108 5.50 17.38 34.13
N SER A 109 6.28 16.45 34.68
CA SER A 109 6.31 16.12 36.11
C SER A 109 6.68 17.33 36.98
N MET A 110 7.68 18.12 36.56
CA MET A 110 8.04 19.38 37.24
C MET A 110 6.93 20.43 37.14
N ARG A 111 6.20 20.47 36.03
CA ARG A 111 5.06 21.39 35.85
C ARG A 111 3.84 20.94 36.63
N ASP A 112 3.65 19.63 36.79
CA ASP A 112 2.62 19.01 37.63
C ASP A 112 2.91 19.25 39.11
N ARG A 113 4.19 19.25 39.53
CA ARG A 113 4.60 19.77 40.86
C ARG A 113 4.31 21.27 41.06
N VAL A 114 4.15 22.03 39.98
CA VAL A 114 3.81 23.47 39.99
C VAL A 114 2.30 23.68 39.78
N VAL A 115 1.49 22.62 39.60
CA VAL A 115 0.03 22.67 39.75
C VAL A 115 -0.23 22.93 41.23
N ILE A 116 -0.67 24.16 41.53
CA ILE A 116 -1.15 24.65 42.84
C ILE A 116 -0.60 23.80 43.99
N SER A 117 0.64 24.11 44.41
CA SER A 117 1.28 23.45 45.56
C SER A 117 0.22 23.23 46.63
N ALA A 118 0.09 22.01 47.15
CA ALA A 118 -0.96 21.67 48.11
C ALA A 118 -1.09 22.71 49.24
N THR A 119 0.02 23.36 49.60
CA THR A 119 0.08 24.54 50.47
C THR A 119 -0.78 25.72 50.01
N ALA A 120 -0.69 26.15 48.75
CA ALA A 120 -1.50 27.22 48.19
C ALA A 120 -2.99 26.86 48.17
N PHE A 121 -3.32 25.59 47.91
CA PHE A 121 -4.69 25.09 48.01
C PHE A 121 -5.23 25.19 49.45
N TRP A 122 -4.44 24.74 50.44
CA TRP A 122 -4.78 24.89 51.86
C TRP A 122 -4.88 26.35 52.29
N CYS A 123 -4.00 27.23 51.83
CA CYS A 123 -4.08 28.66 52.09
C CYS A 123 -5.36 29.28 51.52
N MET A 124 -5.77 28.89 50.30
CA MET A 124 -7.05 29.38 49.74
C MET A 124 -8.25 28.89 50.56
N ILE A 125 -8.25 27.63 51.01
CA ILE A 125 -9.29 27.11 51.90
C ILE A 125 -9.32 27.89 53.21
N GLU A 126 -8.17 28.15 53.83
CA GLU A 126 -8.07 28.88 55.10
C GLU A 126 -8.61 30.32 54.98
N VAL A 127 -8.31 31.01 53.88
CA VAL A 127 -8.85 32.34 53.59
C VAL A 127 -10.37 32.29 53.42
N ILE A 128 -10.90 31.31 52.67
CA ILE A 128 -12.35 31.16 52.49
C ILE A 128 -13.04 30.87 53.82
N VAL A 129 -12.50 29.97 54.65
CA VAL A 129 -13.05 29.65 55.98
C VAL A 129 -13.02 30.89 56.88
N SER A 130 -11.93 31.65 56.88
CA SER A 130 -11.79 32.88 57.67
C SER A 130 -12.81 33.95 57.24
N LEU A 131 -13.01 34.11 55.93
CA LEU A 131 -14.03 35.02 55.38
C LEU A 131 -15.45 34.59 55.77
N LEU A 132 -15.77 33.29 55.71
CA LEU A 132 -17.07 32.77 56.13
C LEU A 132 -17.32 32.96 57.63
N ALA A 133 -16.30 32.75 58.46
CA ALA A 133 -16.39 32.98 59.90
C ALA A 133 -16.61 34.47 60.22
N ALA A 134 -15.86 35.36 59.59
CA ALA A 134 -16.04 36.80 59.72
C ALA A 134 -17.44 37.25 59.27
N PHE A 135 -17.92 36.71 58.15
CA PHE A 135 -19.26 36.94 57.65
C PHE A 135 -20.34 36.48 58.64
N ALA A 136 -20.19 35.29 59.23
CA ALA A 136 -21.09 34.78 60.26
C ALA A 136 -21.09 35.68 61.51
N CYS A 137 -19.93 36.16 61.95
CA CYS A 137 -19.82 37.10 63.07
C CYS A 137 -20.55 38.42 62.79
N ILE A 138 -20.41 38.98 61.58
CA ILE A 138 -21.12 40.20 61.17
C ILE A 138 -22.64 39.96 61.17
N CYS A 139 -23.08 38.79 60.70
CA CYS A 139 -24.50 38.42 60.74
C CYS A 139 -25.00 38.31 62.18
N MET A 140 -24.25 37.66 63.08
CA MET A 140 -24.62 37.47 64.49
C MET A 140 -24.70 38.79 65.26
N ALA A 141 -23.75 39.70 65.03
CA ALA A 141 -23.71 41.02 65.65
C ALA A 141 -24.89 41.92 65.22
N ASN A 142 -25.57 41.57 64.13
CA ASN A 142 -26.60 42.39 63.52
C ASN A 142 -27.96 41.68 63.59
N ALA A 143 -28.71 41.87 64.69
CA ALA A 143 -29.98 41.20 64.95
C ALA A 143 -31.06 41.43 63.86
N LYS A 144 -31.03 42.60 63.19
CA LYS A 144 -31.91 42.89 62.04
C LYS A 144 -31.58 42.05 60.80
N PHE A 145 -30.33 41.60 60.68
CA PHE A 145 -29.85 40.82 59.54
C PHE A 145 -30.29 39.35 59.64
N ILE A 146 -30.22 38.76 60.84
CA ILE A 146 -30.68 37.37 61.13
C ILE A 146 -32.18 37.20 60.85
N HIS A 147 -32.99 38.20 61.19
CA HIS A 147 -34.44 38.14 61.03
C HIS A 147 -34.91 38.50 59.59
N SER A 148 -33.98 38.88 58.70
CA SER A 148 -34.32 39.26 57.34
C SER A 148 -34.63 38.02 56.51
N LEU A 149 -35.90 37.87 56.13
CA LEU A 149 -36.39 36.79 55.27
C LEU A 149 -35.71 36.78 53.88
N MET A 150 -35.20 37.92 53.43
CA MET A 150 -34.42 38.03 52.20
C MET A 150 -33.04 37.37 52.32
N LEU A 151 -32.43 37.38 53.52
CA LEU A 151 -31.12 36.77 53.75
C LEU A 151 -31.20 35.24 53.59
N TRP A 152 -32.19 34.62 54.21
CA TRP A 152 -32.38 33.16 54.13
C TRP A 152 -32.61 32.68 52.69
N LYS A 153 -33.28 33.50 51.87
CA LYS A 153 -33.43 33.22 50.43
C LYS A 153 -32.08 33.28 49.70
N VAL A 154 -31.31 34.35 49.90
CA VAL A 154 -29.98 34.51 49.29
C VAL A 154 -29.02 33.42 49.75
N LEU A 155 -29.01 33.09 51.04
CA LEU A 155 -28.19 32.02 51.61
C LEU A 155 -28.56 30.66 50.99
N GLY A 156 -29.86 30.38 50.85
CA GLY A 156 -30.35 29.17 50.22
C GLY A 156 -29.94 29.04 48.76
N TYR A 157 -30.05 30.12 47.97
CA TYR A 157 -29.59 30.11 46.57
C TYR A 157 -28.09 29.88 46.45
N THR A 158 -27.28 30.53 47.29
CA THR A 158 -25.83 30.37 47.30
C THR A 158 -25.42 28.96 47.71
N ALA A 159 -26.05 28.38 48.74
CA ALA A 159 -25.79 27.01 49.17
C ALA A 159 -26.18 25.99 48.09
N GLY A 160 -27.34 26.15 47.45
CA GLY A 160 -27.78 25.28 46.35
C GLY A 160 -26.84 25.34 45.15
N PHE A 161 -26.42 26.55 44.75
CA PHE A 161 -25.45 26.72 43.67
C PHE A 161 -24.11 26.05 43.98
N PHE A 162 -23.61 26.18 45.21
CA PHE A 162 -22.37 25.54 45.65
C PHE A 162 -22.43 24.01 45.55
N VAL A 163 -23.54 23.39 45.95
CA VAL A 163 -23.75 21.94 45.82
C VAL A 163 -23.73 21.51 44.35
N VAL A 164 -24.35 22.28 43.45
CA VAL A 164 -24.32 21.99 42.00
C VAL A 164 -22.90 22.10 41.46
N CYS A 165 -22.14 23.12 41.84
CA CYS A 165 -20.74 23.26 41.43
C CYS A 165 -19.90 22.05 41.87
N VAL A 166 -20.01 21.62 43.13
CA VAL A 166 -19.29 20.44 43.65
C VAL A 166 -19.68 19.18 42.89
N ALA A 167 -20.98 18.96 42.63
CA ALA A 167 -21.45 17.81 41.86
C ALA A 167 -20.90 17.79 40.43
N LEU A 168 -20.84 18.95 39.75
CA LEU A 168 -20.25 19.09 38.42
C LEU A 168 -18.74 18.82 38.45
N THR A 169 -18.02 19.31 39.46
CA THR A 169 -16.59 19.02 39.63
C THR A 169 -16.33 17.53 39.80
N ILE A 170 -17.11 16.85 40.66
CA ILE A 170 -17.01 15.39 40.86
C ILE A 170 -17.32 14.65 39.57
N PHE A 171 -18.39 15.03 38.86
CA PHE A 171 -18.77 14.42 37.59
C PHE A 171 -17.67 14.55 36.54
N THR A 172 -17.09 15.75 36.40
CA THR A 172 -16.01 16.03 35.44
C THR A 172 -14.75 15.23 35.78
N TYR A 173 -14.39 15.14 37.06
CA TYR A 173 -13.27 14.31 37.52
C TYR A 173 -13.48 12.83 37.21
N HIS A 174 -14.69 12.30 37.43
CA HIS A 174 -15.01 10.90 37.11
C HIS A 174 -14.99 10.62 35.61
N LYS A 175 -15.43 11.59 34.79
CA LYS A 175 -15.40 11.51 33.32
C LYS A 175 -13.99 11.57 32.74
N LEU A 176 -13.07 12.32 33.37
CA LEU A 176 -11.69 12.49 32.91
C LEU A 176 -10.78 11.30 33.28
N LYS A 177 -11.13 10.54 34.32
CA LYS A 177 -10.40 9.36 34.78
C LYS A 177 -10.71 8.08 33.98
N ARG A 178 -11.72 8.11 33.10
CA ARG A 178 -12.16 6.97 32.28
C ARG A 178 -11.82 7.22 30.82
#